data_AF-A0A8J7UB50-F1
#
_entry.id   AF-A0A8J7UB50-F1
#
_cell.length_a   1.000
_cell.length_b   1.000
_cell.length_c   1.000
_cell.angle_alpha   90.00
_cell.angle_beta   90.00
_cell.angle_gamma   90.00
#
_symmetry.space_group_name_H-M   'P 1'
#
loop_
_entity.id
_entity.type
_entity.pdbx_description
1 polymer ?
#
loop_
_entity_poly.entity_id
_entity_poly.type
_entity_poly.pdbx_seq_one_letter_code
_entity_poly.pdbx_strand_id
1 'polypeptide(L)'
;KLPNVFKGLVVELILKKVKSLLESQKLPAVFLFAEEAHIYQQHTFWEDIVTRMRHLGIFSIFVTNEPNSLSETIYRQADNIFLFNFTNENDLAFVSKASTVDAQTVISLVKSLPTHHCLSFGRMTLDLPVVVKVEEEKYFKPAETRFFFARKPTAGGKRPSPETARPRPAPPRS
;
A
#
# COMPACT_ATOMS: atom_id res chain seq x y z
N LYS A 1 -21.75 13.78 0.68
CA LYS A 1 -20.52 13.28 0.03
C LYS A 1 -20.29 14.10 -1.23
N LEU A 2 -19.09 14.63 -1.45
CA LEU A 2 -18.78 15.39 -2.67
C LEU A 2 -18.83 14.46 -3.90
N PRO A 3 -19.42 14.89 -5.04
CA PRO A 3 -19.40 14.12 -6.28
C PRO A 3 -17.96 13.79 -6.71
N ASN A 4 -17.73 12.60 -7.28
CA ASN A 4 -16.40 12.19 -7.72
C ASN A 4 -15.78 13.16 -8.73
N VAL A 5 -16.59 13.73 -9.62
CA VAL A 5 -16.20 14.78 -10.57
C VAL A 5 -15.57 15.99 -9.86
N PHE A 6 -16.15 16.43 -8.74
CA PHE A 6 -15.62 17.56 -7.98
C PHE A 6 -14.31 17.21 -7.28
N LYS A 7 -14.20 15.99 -6.76
CA LYS A 7 -12.95 15.52 -6.15
C LYS A 7 -11.81 15.47 -7.18
N GLY A 8 -12.10 14.96 -8.38
CA GLY A 8 -11.15 14.95 -9.51
C GLY A 8 -10.67 16.36 -9.86
N LEU A 9 -11.60 17.32 -9.99
CA LEU A 9 -11.27 18.71 -10.26
C LEU A 9 -10.36 19.35 -9.19
N VAL A 10 -10.67 19.12 -7.91
CA VAL A 10 -9.85 19.66 -6.80
C VAL A 10 -8.44 19.08 -6.84
N VAL A 11 -8.31 17.76 -7.02
CA VAL A 11 -7.00 17.10 -7.13
C VAL A 11 -6.24 17.64 -8.34
N GLU A 12 -6.89 17.76 -9.49
CA GLU A 12 -6.27 18.29 -10.71
C GLU A 12 -5.77 19.73 -10.51
N LEU A 13 -6.55 20.60 -9.87
CA LEU A 13 -6.14 21.99 -9.56
C LEU A 13 -4.93 22.03 -8.62
N ILE A 14 -4.94 21.22 -7.56
CA ILE A 14 -3.83 21.12 -6.62
C ILE A 14 -2.57 20.65 -7.35
N LEU A 15 -2.67 19.58 -8.12
CA LEU A 15 -1.51 19.00 -8.80
C LEU A 15 -0.97 19.93 -9.89
N LYS A 16 -1.84 20.64 -10.64
CA LYS A 16 -1.42 21.71 -11.56
C LYS A 16 -0.62 22.80 -10.85
N LYS A 17 -1.08 23.22 -9.67
CA LYS A 17 -0.37 24.23 -8.89
C LYS A 17 0.97 23.73 -8.37
N VAL A 18 1.01 22.52 -7.82
CA VAL A 18 2.25 21.87 -7.35
C VAL A 18 3.25 21.75 -8.49
N LYS A 19 2.81 21.24 -9.64
CA LYS A 19 3.63 21.13 -10.84
C LYS A 19 4.21 22.49 -11.27
N SER A 20 3.38 23.53 -11.35
CA SER A 20 3.85 24.88 -11.71
C SER A 20 4.90 25.43 -10.72
N LEU A 21 4.76 25.14 -9.43
CA LEU A 21 5.73 25.56 -8.42
C LEU A 21 7.05 24.78 -8.52
N LEU A 22 6.99 23.48 -8.81
CA LEU A 22 8.17 22.64 -9.05
C LEU A 22 8.91 23.07 -10.32
N GLU A 23 8.18 23.29 -11.43
CA GLU A 23 8.75 23.75 -12.70
C GLU A 23 9.44 25.13 -12.55
N SER A 24 8.88 26.01 -11.72
CA SER A 24 9.47 27.32 -11.41
C SER A 24 10.52 27.28 -10.29
N GLN A 25 10.91 26.09 -9.81
CA GLN A 25 11.87 25.87 -8.73
C GLN A 25 11.55 26.62 -7.43
N LYS A 26 10.27 26.95 -7.21
CA LYS A 26 9.77 27.59 -5.99
C LYS A 26 9.44 26.59 -4.89
N LEU A 27 9.48 25.30 -5.21
CA LEU A 27 9.14 24.21 -4.32
C LEU A 27 10.21 23.11 -4.51
N PRO A 28 10.78 22.56 -3.42
CA PRO A 28 11.75 21.48 -3.51
C PRO A 28 11.08 20.18 -3.97
N ALA A 29 11.85 19.15 -4.30
CA ALA A 29 11.28 17.85 -4.65
C ALA A 29 10.30 17.33 -3.58
N VAL A 30 9.21 16.68 -4.01
CA VAL A 30 8.11 16.25 -3.13
C VAL A 30 7.78 14.78 -3.28
N PHE A 31 7.33 14.19 -2.18
CA PHE A 31 6.62 12.93 -2.19
C PHE A 31 5.11 13.18 -2.32
N LEU A 32 4.49 12.56 -3.31
CA LEU A 32 3.06 12.65 -3.57
C LEU A 32 2.39 11.33 -3.22
N PHE A 33 1.58 11.31 -2.17
CA PHE A 33 0.81 10.15 -1.76
C PHE A 33 -0.61 10.27 -2.32
N ALA A 34 -0.93 9.45 -3.32
CA ALA A 34 -2.23 9.36 -3.94
C ALA A 34 -3.03 8.20 -3.33
N GLU A 35 -3.68 8.49 -2.20
CA GLU A 35 -4.62 7.57 -1.55
C GLU A 35 -5.91 7.44 -2.37
N GLU A 36 -6.48 6.23 -2.39
CA GLU A 36 -7.64 5.88 -3.22
C GLU A 36 -7.47 6.32 -4.67
N ALA A 37 -6.29 6.04 -5.23
CA ALA A 37 -5.87 6.51 -6.54
C ALA A 37 -6.88 6.19 -7.66
N HIS A 38 -7.63 5.10 -7.53
CA HIS A 38 -8.71 4.71 -8.46
C HIS A 38 -9.75 5.81 -8.70
N ILE A 39 -9.97 6.71 -7.73
CA ILE A 39 -10.97 7.79 -7.83
C ILE A 39 -10.53 8.88 -8.82
N TYR A 40 -9.23 9.14 -8.95
CA TYR A 40 -8.69 10.37 -9.55
C TYR A 40 -8.04 10.19 -10.91
N GLN A 41 -7.99 8.96 -11.38
CA GLN A 41 -7.10 8.54 -12.46
C GLN A 41 -7.71 8.71 -13.86
N GLN A 42 -9.00 8.99 -13.97
CA GLN A 42 -9.67 9.27 -15.25
C GLN A 42 -9.18 10.56 -15.93
N HIS A 43 -8.20 11.25 -15.34
CA HIS A 43 -7.62 12.49 -15.84
C HIS A 43 -6.25 12.22 -16.47
N THR A 44 -6.06 12.63 -17.72
CA THR A 44 -4.77 12.59 -18.46
C THR A 44 -3.60 13.26 -17.72
N PHE A 45 -3.91 14.06 -16.70
CA PHE A 45 -2.94 14.74 -15.85
C PHE A 45 -2.00 13.79 -15.09
N TRP A 46 -2.48 12.60 -14.69
CA TRP A 46 -1.64 11.66 -13.95
C TRP A 46 -0.56 11.02 -14.82
N GLU A 47 -0.89 10.67 -16.06
CA GLU A 47 0.10 10.14 -17.02
C GLU A 47 1.21 11.16 -17.27
N ASP A 48 0.85 12.44 -17.33
CA ASP A 48 1.78 13.54 -17.48
C ASP A 48 2.72 13.71 -16.27
N ILE A 49 2.19 13.61 -15.04
CA ILE A 49 3.04 13.60 -13.84
C ILE A 49 3.98 12.40 -13.87
N VAL A 50 3.43 11.21 -14.10
CA VAL A 50 4.17 9.94 -13.97
C VAL A 50 5.29 9.84 -14.99
N THR A 51 5.06 10.26 -16.24
CA THR A 51 6.11 10.27 -17.28
C THR A 51 7.19 11.34 -17.04
N ARG A 52 6.86 12.46 -16.39
CA ARG A 52 7.80 13.57 -16.13
C ARG A 52 8.28 13.66 -14.69
N MET A 53 7.95 12.69 -13.85
CA MET A 53 8.17 12.75 -12.40
C MET A 53 9.63 13.03 -12.02
N ARG A 54 10.59 12.42 -12.73
CA ARG A 54 12.04 12.59 -12.49
C ARG A 54 12.54 13.99 -12.85
N HIS A 55 11.95 14.62 -13.85
CA HIS A 55 12.28 15.98 -14.25
C HIS A 55 11.63 17.03 -13.34
N LEU A 56 10.42 16.74 -12.86
CA LEU A 56 9.66 17.60 -11.96
C LEU A 56 10.12 17.51 -10.50
N GLY A 57 10.85 16.46 -10.12
CA GLY A 57 11.18 16.19 -8.72
C GLY A 57 9.98 15.70 -7.92
N ILE A 58 9.08 14.92 -8.55
CA ILE A 58 7.93 14.30 -7.89
C ILE A 58 8.22 12.82 -7.69
N PHE A 59 8.03 12.34 -6.47
CA PHE A 59 8.09 10.93 -6.11
C PHE A 59 6.68 10.46 -5.74
N SER A 60 5.97 9.89 -6.71
CA SER A 60 4.58 9.49 -6.55
C SER A 60 4.45 8.09 -5.94
N ILE A 61 3.57 7.95 -4.96
CA ILE A 61 3.17 6.70 -4.31
C ILE A 61 1.66 6.59 -4.50
N PHE A 62 1.23 5.55 -5.22
CA PHE A 62 -0.18 5.28 -5.46
C PHE A 62 -0.65 4.17 -4.54
N VAL A 63 -1.75 4.41 -3.83
CA VAL A 63 -2.38 3.45 -2.92
C VAL A 63 -3.81 3.24 -3.39
N THR A 64 -4.19 1.98 -3.65
CA THR A 64 -5.53 1.63 -4.10
C THR A 64 -5.91 0.23 -3.68
N ASN A 65 -7.19 0.03 -3.38
CA ASN A 65 -7.81 -1.28 -3.21
C ASN A 65 -8.33 -1.86 -4.53
N GLU A 66 -8.40 -1.04 -5.59
CA GLU A 66 -8.87 -1.44 -6.92
C GLU A 66 -7.71 -1.30 -7.91
N PRO A 67 -6.83 -2.30 -8.06
CA PRO A 67 -5.68 -2.21 -8.95
C PRO A 67 -6.07 -2.19 -10.43
N ASN A 68 -7.18 -2.82 -10.83
CA ASN A 68 -7.65 -2.82 -12.21
C ASN A 68 -8.12 -1.46 -12.73
N SER A 69 -8.44 -0.52 -11.84
CA SER A 69 -8.80 0.82 -12.28
C SER A 69 -7.56 1.55 -12.81
N LEU A 70 -6.39 1.30 -12.21
CA LEU A 70 -5.10 1.96 -12.50
C LEU A 70 -4.63 1.70 -13.94
N SER A 71 -4.11 2.74 -14.58
CA SER A 71 -3.76 2.68 -16.00
C SER A 71 -2.45 1.93 -16.15
N GLU A 72 -2.32 1.21 -17.25
CA GLU A 72 -1.10 0.47 -17.55
C GLU A 72 0.14 1.38 -17.56
N THR A 73 -0.03 2.65 -17.96
CA THR A 73 1.00 3.69 -17.90
C THR A 73 1.58 3.87 -16.49
N ILE A 74 0.73 3.88 -15.45
CA ILE A 74 1.15 4.04 -14.05
C ILE A 74 1.97 2.82 -13.64
N TYR A 75 1.49 1.62 -13.94
CA TYR A 75 2.19 0.39 -13.59
C TYR A 75 3.53 0.24 -14.31
N ARG A 76 3.60 0.55 -15.61
CA ARG A 76 4.84 0.49 -16.39
C ARG A 76 5.90 1.47 -15.91
N GLN A 77 5.50 2.57 -15.28
CA GLN A 77 6.42 3.57 -14.76
C GLN A 77 6.76 3.36 -13.27
N ALA A 78 6.03 2.47 -12.58
CA ALA A 78 6.28 2.16 -11.19
C ALA A 78 7.62 1.44 -11.04
N ASP A 79 8.53 2.05 -10.27
CA ASP A 79 9.83 1.45 -10.00
C ASP A 79 9.72 0.28 -9.00
N ASN A 80 8.72 0.31 -8.13
CA ASN A 80 8.48 -0.69 -7.08
C ASN A 80 6.99 -0.93 -6.89
N ILE A 81 6.60 -2.17 -6.61
CA ILE A 81 5.22 -2.57 -6.33
C ILE A 81 5.19 -3.33 -5.01
N PHE A 82 4.22 -2.97 -4.17
CA PHE A 82 3.91 -3.65 -2.91
C PHE A 82 2.50 -4.23 -3.00
N LEU A 83 2.40 -5.55 -3.00
CA LEU A 83 1.12 -6.27 -3.02
C LEU A 83 0.80 -6.80 -1.64
N PHE A 84 -0.27 -6.28 -1.07
CA PHE A 84 -0.86 -6.78 0.16
C PHE A 84 -1.78 -7.97 -0.16
N ASN A 85 -2.42 -8.54 0.86
CA ASN A 85 -3.30 -9.70 0.72
C ASN A 85 -4.45 -9.45 -0.27
N PHE A 86 -4.23 -9.79 -1.55
CA PHE A 86 -5.19 -9.69 -2.64
C PHE A 86 -5.69 -11.09 -3.01
N THR A 87 -7.00 -11.27 -3.04
CA THR A 87 -7.63 -12.56 -3.36
C THR A 87 -8.08 -12.67 -4.82
N ASN A 88 -8.23 -11.55 -5.51
CA ASN A 88 -8.73 -11.52 -6.88
C ASN A 88 -7.62 -11.85 -7.89
N GLU A 89 -7.75 -13.00 -8.56
CA GLU A 89 -6.76 -13.46 -9.54
C GLU A 89 -6.66 -12.56 -10.78
N ASN A 90 -7.76 -11.93 -11.19
CA ASN A 90 -7.76 -11.05 -12.35
C ASN A 90 -6.90 -9.80 -12.10
N ASP A 91 -6.99 -9.27 -10.88
CA ASP A 91 -6.22 -8.13 -10.41
C ASP A 91 -4.73 -8.46 -10.36
N LEU A 92 -4.41 -9.65 -9.83
CA LEU A 92 -3.03 -10.15 -9.78
C LEU A 92 -2.47 -10.39 -11.18
N ALA A 93 -3.27 -10.93 -12.10
CA ALA A 93 -2.88 -11.11 -13.48
C ALA A 93 -2.60 -9.76 -14.16
N PHE A 94 -3.39 -8.73 -13.89
CA PHE A 94 -3.15 -7.39 -14.44
C PHE A 94 -1.85 -6.79 -13.91
N VAL A 95 -1.63 -6.81 -12.60
CA VAL A 95 -0.40 -6.31 -11.98
C VAL A 95 0.83 -7.09 -12.48
N SER A 96 0.71 -8.41 -12.61
CA SER A 96 1.84 -9.25 -13.05
C SER A 96 2.31 -8.94 -14.47
N LYS A 97 1.43 -8.47 -15.36
CA LYS A 97 1.82 -8.05 -16.72
C LYS A 97 2.77 -6.85 -16.72
N ALA A 98 2.68 -6.00 -15.70
CA ALA A 98 3.59 -4.89 -15.53
C ALA A 98 4.83 -5.26 -14.70
N SER A 99 4.87 -6.48 -14.15
CA SER A 99 6.00 -6.99 -13.39
C SER A 99 6.99 -7.72 -14.30
N THR A 100 8.25 -7.75 -13.86
CA THR A 100 9.31 -8.62 -14.37
C THR A 100 9.18 -10.06 -13.89
N VAL A 101 8.31 -10.31 -12.89
CA VAL A 101 8.07 -11.63 -12.29
C VAL A 101 6.89 -12.33 -12.99
N ASP A 102 7.04 -13.63 -13.20
CA ASP A 102 5.98 -14.48 -13.77
C ASP A 102 4.66 -14.39 -12.97
N ALA A 103 3.55 -14.32 -13.70
CA ALA A 103 2.21 -14.14 -13.14
C ALA A 103 1.80 -15.26 -12.18
N GLN A 104 2.09 -16.52 -12.53
CA GLN A 104 1.73 -17.65 -11.67
C GLN A 104 2.52 -17.63 -10.37
N THR A 105 3.78 -17.19 -10.44
CA THR A 105 4.64 -17.00 -9.28
C THR A 105 4.08 -15.91 -8.35
N VAL A 106 3.73 -14.74 -8.88
CA VAL A 106 3.11 -13.65 -8.09
C VAL A 106 1.81 -14.12 -7.45
N ILE A 107 0.92 -14.77 -8.21
CA ILE A 107 -0.36 -15.27 -7.70
C ILE A 107 -0.16 -16.27 -6.56
N SER A 108 0.77 -17.21 -6.72
CA SER A 108 1.04 -18.24 -5.71
C SER A 108 1.62 -17.65 -4.42
N LEU A 109 2.52 -16.68 -4.55
CA LEU A 109 3.12 -15.99 -3.40
C LEU A 109 2.09 -15.13 -2.66
N VAL A 110 1.31 -14.30 -3.38
CA VAL A 110 0.33 -13.41 -2.76
C VAL A 110 -0.75 -14.21 -2.01
N LYS A 111 -1.24 -15.32 -2.59
CA LYS A 111 -2.23 -16.20 -1.94
C LYS A 111 -1.71 -16.90 -0.68
N SER A 112 -0.40 -17.07 -0.56
CA SER A 112 0.25 -17.69 0.60
C SER A 112 0.79 -16.67 1.61
N LEU A 113 0.59 -15.36 1.37
CA LEU A 113 1.04 -14.31 2.28
C LEU A 113 0.36 -14.46 3.65
N PRO A 114 1.13 -14.53 4.74
CA PRO A 114 0.58 -14.42 6.08
C PRO A 114 -0.02 -13.03 6.32
N THR A 115 -0.86 -12.90 7.35
CA THR A 115 -1.33 -11.60 7.82
C THR A 115 -0.15 -10.69 8.15
N HIS A 116 -0.30 -9.37 7.91
CA HIS A 116 0.76 -8.38 8.11
C HIS A 116 2.03 -8.61 7.28
N HIS A 117 1.89 -9.22 6.10
CA HIS A 117 2.96 -9.32 5.12
C HIS A 117 2.51 -8.76 3.79
N CYS A 118 3.46 -8.25 3.01
CA CYS A 118 3.26 -7.88 1.62
C CYS A 118 4.35 -8.51 0.75
N LEU A 119 4.01 -8.72 -0.52
CA LEU A 119 4.97 -9.09 -1.54
C LEU A 119 5.53 -7.80 -2.17
N SER A 120 6.85 -7.62 -2.10
CA SER A 120 7.56 -6.50 -2.70
C SER A 120 8.35 -6.97 -3.90
N PHE A 121 8.27 -6.26 -5.01
CA PHE A 121 9.13 -6.48 -6.18
C PHE A 121 9.37 -5.18 -6.96
N GLY A 122 10.40 -5.18 -7.80
CA GLY A 122 10.85 -4.04 -8.60
C GLY A 122 12.30 -3.67 -8.29
N ARG A 123 12.69 -2.43 -8.58
CA ARG A 123 14.10 -1.98 -8.50
C ARG A 123 14.71 -2.15 -7.11
N MET A 124 13.93 -1.96 -6.04
CA MET A 124 14.40 -2.08 -4.65
C MET A 124 14.85 -3.51 -4.31
N THR A 125 14.26 -4.52 -4.94
CA THR A 125 14.57 -5.94 -4.70
C THR A 125 15.33 -6.57 -5.87
N LEU A 126 15.87 -5.75 -6.79
CA LEU A 126 16.48 -6.22 -8.03
C LEU A 126 15.57 -7.18 -8.81
N ASP A 127 14.28 -6.81 -8.90
CA ASP A 127 13.23 -7.57 -9.56
C ASP A 127 12.93 -8.96 -8.93
N LEU A 128 13.53 -9.27 -7.78
CA LEU A 128 13.20 -10.48 -7.04
C LEU A 128 11.93 -10.29 -6.20
N PRO A 129 10.99 -11.25 -6.19
CA PRO A 129 9.84 -11.23 -5.30
C PRO A 129 10.28 -11.50 -3.86
N VAL A 130 10.16 -10.49 -2.98
CA VAL A 130 10.54 -10.58 -1.56
C VAL A 130 9.31 -10.40 -0.69
N VAL A 131 9.09 -11.34 0.23
CA VAL A 131 8.04 -11.22 1.24
C VAL A 131 8.55 -10.34 2.38
N VAL A 132 7.85 -9.23 2.62
CA VAL A 132 8.19 -8.24 3.64
C VAL A 132 7.17 -8.30 4.76
N LYS A 133 7.65 -8.45 6.00
CA LYS A 133 6.82 -8.31 7.19
C LYS A 133 6.55 -6.83 7.46
N VAL A 134 5.28 -6.48 7.58
CA VAL A 134 4.81 -5.16 7.92
C VAL A 134 4.56 -5.11 9.42
N GLU A 135 5.36 -4.33 10.14
CA GLU A 135 5.16 -4.16 11.58
C GLU A 135 3.89 -3.34 11.85
N GLU A 136 3.09 -3.79 12.82
CA GLU A 136 1.95 -3.02 13.31
C GLU A 136 2.42 -1.72 13.97
N GLU A 137 1.70 -0.64 13.74
CA GLU A 137 2.13 0.73 14.04
C GLU A 137 2.57 0.94 15.51
N LYS A 138 3.80 1.45 15.68
CA LYS A 138 4.26 2.12 16.90
C LYS A 138 3.93 3.62 16.94
N TYR A 139 3.60 4.23 15.79
CA TYR A 139 3.70 5.70 15.61
C TYR A 139 2.40 6.39 15.17
N PHE A 140 1.46 5.66 14.58
CA PHE A 140 0.12 6.18 14.27
C PHE A 140 -0.87 5.49 15.20
N LYS A 141 -1.74 6.27 15.83
CA LYS A 141 -2.92 5.68 16.48
C LYS A 141 -3.84 5.27 15.34
N PRO A 142 -4.21 3.99 15.21
CA PRO A 142 -5.21 3.59 14.24
C PRO A 142 -6.45 4.45 14.46
N ALA A 143 -7.00 5.01 13.38
CA ALA A 143 -8.32 5.64 13.45
C ALA A 143 -9.25 4.62 14.12
N GLU A 144 -9.88 5.00 15.24
CA GLU A 144 -10.70 4.08 16.01
C GLU A 144 -11.73 3.43 15.09
N THR A 145 -11.55 2.14 14.83
CA THR A 145 -12.53 1.37 14.08
C THR A 145 -13.84 1.46 14.85
N ARG A 146 -14.84 2.11 14.26
CA ARG A 146 -16.19 2.20 14.84
C ARG A 146 -16.83 0.83 14.75
N PHE A 147 -16.55 -0.03 15.74
CA PHE A 147 -17.23 -1.30 15.87
C PHE A 147 -18.68 -1.04 16.29
N PHE A 148 -19.63 -1.52 15.49
CA PHE A 148 -21.06 -1.53 15.87
C PHE A 148 -21.29 -2.37 17.14
N PHE A 149 -20.48 -3.42 17.33
CA PHE A 149 -20.43 -4.22 18.54
C PHE A 149 -19.11 -3.99 19.27
N ALA A 150 -19.05 -2.95 20.12
CA ALA A 150 -17.96 -2.83 21.07
C ALA A 150 -18.08 -3.95 22.10
N ARG A 151 -17.13 -4.89 22.10
CA ARG A 151 -17.00 -5.85 23.20
C ARG A 151 -16.61 -5.05 24.44
N LYS A 152 -17.53 -4.92 25.41
CA LYS A 152 -17.23 -4.26 26.68
C LYS A 152 -15.97 -4.94 27.27
N PRO A 153 -14.93 -4.18 27.66
CA PRO A 153 -13.85 -4.76 28.42
C PRO A 153 -14.44 -5.28 29.73
N THR A 154 -14.36 -6.59 29.93
CA THR A 154 -14.68 -7.23 31.20
C THR A 154 -13.71 -6.68 32.24
N ALA A 155 -14.21 -5.81 33.11
CA ALA A 155 -13.51 -5.40 34.32
C ALA A 155 -13.33 -6.63 35.20
N GLY A 156 -12.09 -7.10 35.35
CA GLY A 156 -11.75 -8.18 36.28
C GLY A 156 -10.75 -9.17 35.71
N GLY A 157 -9.46 -8.85 35.85
CA GLY A 157 -8.38 -9.78 35.56
C GLY A 157 -7.03 -9.10 35.74
N LYS A 158 -6.51 -9.11 36.97
CA LYS A 158 -5.12 -8.71 37.27
C LYS A 158 -4.18 -9.38 36.27
N ARG A 159 -3.38 -8.59 35.55
CA ARG A 159 -2.17 -9.10 34.87
C ARG A 159 -1.26 -9.69 35.96
N PRO A 160 -0.83 -10.96 35.88
CA PRO A 160 0.22 -11.44 36.75
C PRO A 160 1.55 -10.81 36.30
N SER A 161 2.29 -10.29 37.28
CA SER A 161 3.66 -9.79 37.16
C SER A 161 4.63 -10.90 36.72
N PRO A 162 5.74 -10.54 36.04
CA PRO A 162 6.68 -11.50 35.49
C PRO A 162 7.68 -11.93 36.56
N GLU A 163 7.28 -12.81 37.47
CA GLU A 163 8.24 -13.46 38.37
C GLU A 163 7.72 -14.83 38.79
N THR A 164 8.29 -15.87 38.17
CA THR A 164 8.68 -17.19 38.72
C THR A 164 8.69 -18.18 37.56
N ALA A 165 9.82 -18.26 36.85
CA ALA A 165 10.12 -19.40 36.03
C ALA A 165 10.25 -20.65 36.93
N ARG A 166 9.37 -21.65 36.74
CA ARG A 166 9.67 -23.04 37.10
C ARG A 166 9.49 -23.91 35.86
N PRO A 167 10.43 -24.82 35.55
CA PRO A 167 10.31 -25.69 34.39
C PRO A 167 9.19 -26.72 34.60
N ARG A 168 8.40 -26.98 33.56
CA ARG A 168 7.39 -28.06 33.55
C ARG A 168 8.09 -29.43 33.61
N PRO A 169 7.57 -30.41 34.37
CA PRO A 169 8.08 -31.77 34.33
C PRO A 169 7.67 -32.47 33.03
N ALA A 170 8.57 -33.31 32.50
CA ALA A 170 8.37 -34.09 31.29
C ALA A 170 7.25 -35.16 31.47
N PRO A 171 6.53 -35.53 30.40
CA PRO A 171 5.47 -36.54 30.47
C PRO A 171 6.03 -37.96 30.68
N PRO A 172 5.29 -38.84 31.36
CA PRO A 172 5.72 -40.22 31.61
C PRO A 172 5.65 -41.03 30.32
N ARG A 173 6.64 -41.91 30.13
CA ARG A 173 6.66 -42.93 29.08
C ARG A 173 5.76 -44.09 29.47
N SER A 174 4.89 -44.48 28.54
CA SER A 174 4.31 -45.82 28.42
C SER A 174 4.23 -46.18 26.95
#